data_AF-A0A0M3K8C8-F1
#
_entry.id   AF-A0A0M3K8C8-F1
#
_cell.length_a   1.000
_cell.length_b   1.000
_cell.length_c   1.000
_cell.angle_alpha   90.00
_cell.angle_beta   90.00
_cell.angle_gamma   90.00
#
_symmetry.space_group_name_H-M   'P 1'
#
loop_
_entity.id
_entity.type
_entity.pdbx_description
1 polymer ?
#
loop_
_entity_poly.entity_id
_entity_poly.type
_entity_poly.pdbx_seq_one_letter_code
_entity_poly.pdbx_strand_id
1 'polypeptide(L)'
;MHLNGLEWHERPALPYEDLPEYESMRDMGMRFERRNKEELMKMIDQLLVDKYLTFNRYVKVVENFGRNADESPAHMSYGRMVALIAFGGLMACCLAEKELRSEISAIAIYTSKFLEKRIKMSWAEDNRSWSDFMERAEKWKLNDLLRQQEVSEGRSRLYRWSLIGLATAGVVGIGAFAITRAVLSR
;
A
#
# COMPACT_ATOMS: atom_id res chain seq x y z
N MET A 1 -4.07 1.18 -17.57
CA MET A 1 -2.99 0.93 -16.60
C MET A 1 -1.75 1.53 -17.22
N HIS A 2 -1.28 2.66 -16.71
CA HIS A 2 0.01 3.26 -17.07
C HIS A 2 0.87 3.15 -15.82
N LEU A 3 1.42 1.96 -15.58
CA LEU A 3 2.38 1.74 -14.51
C LEU A 3 3.68 1.32 -15.21
N ASN A 4 4.76 2.07 -14.96
CA ASN A 4 6.10 1.82 -15.50
C ASN A 4 6.20 1.85 -17.04
N GLY A 5 5.37 2.66 -17.72
CA GLY A 5 5.40 2.76 -19.19
C GLY A 5 4.79 1.55 -19.92
N LEU A 6 4.21 0.60 -19.19
CA LEU A 6 3.48 -0.52 -19.76
C LEU A 6 2.03 -0.11 -19.99
N GLU A 7 1.57 -0.20 -21.23
CA GLU A 7 0.18 0.04 -21.61
C GLU A 7 -0.55 -1.28 -21.88
N TRP A 8 -1.80 -1.37 -21.43
CA TRP A 8 -2.71 -2.46 -21.75
C TRP A 8 -3.72 -1.99 -22.80
N HIS A 9 -3.36 -2.15 -24.08
CA HIS A 9 -4.16 -1.69 -25.21
C HIS A 9 -5.50 -2.43 -25.35
N GLU A 10 -5.56 -3.69 -24.91
CA GLU A 10 -6.78 -4.52 -24.96
C GLU A 10 -7.72 -4.29 -23.77
N ARG A 11 -7.44 -3.27 -22.94
CA ARG A 11 -8.28 -2.96 -21.78
C ARG A 11 -9.73 -2.71 -22.25
N PRO A 12 -10.73 -3.37 -21.64
CA PRO A 12 -12.13 -3.08 -21.94
C PRO A 12 -12.47 -1.61 -21.72
N ALA A 13 -13.34 -1.07 -22.56
CA ALA A 13 -13.88 0.27 -22.36
C ALA A 13 -14.63 0.33 -21.02
N LEU A 14 -14.35 1.36 -20.22
CA LEU A 14 -15.09 1.61 -19.00
C LEU A 14 -16.36 2.38 -19.35
N PRO A 15 -17.51 2.06 -18.73
CA PRO A 15 -18.75 2.80 -18.96
C PRO A 15 -18.68 4.23 -18.40
N TYR A 16 -17.83 4.45 -17.40
CA TYR A 16 -17.54 5.74 -16.79
C TYR A 16 -16.04 5.89 -16.62
N GLU A 17 -15.52 7.08 -16.88
CA GLU A 17 -14.13 7.43 -16.61
C GLU A 17 -14.05 8.32 -15.36
N ASP A 18 -12.87 8.34 -14.72
CA ASP A 18 -12.53 9.27 -13.63
C ASP A 18 -13.46 9.27 -12.40
N LEU A 19 -14.03 8.12 -12.07
CA LEU A 19 -14.76 7.97 -10.81
C LEU A 19 -13.82 8.12 -9.59
N PRO A 20 -14.22 8.85 -8.53
CA PRO A 20 -13.40 9.04 -7.33
C PRO A 20 -13.08 7.71 -6.62
N GLU A 21 -13.94 6.71 -6.76
CA GLU A 21 -13.72 5.34 -6.29
C GLU A 21 -12.51 4.70 -6.96
N TYR A 22 -12.29 4.95 -8.27
CA TYR A 22 -11.16 4.41 -8.99
C TYR A 22 -9.85 5.00 -8.51
N GLU A 23 -9.82 6.31 -8.27
CA GLU A 23 -8.64 6.99 -7.72
C GLU A 23 -8.35 6.50 -6.30
N SER A 24 -9.37 6.43 -5.45
CA SER A 24 -9.21 5.98 -4.07
C SER A 24 -8.76 4.52 -3.99
N MET A 25 -9.33 3.64 -4.81
CA MET A 25 -8.88 2.26 -4.93
C MET A 25 -7.42 2.18 -5.40
N ARG A 26 -7.04 2.99 -6.40
CA ARG A 26 -5.67 3.04 -6.90
C ARG A 26 -4.68 3.47 -5.81
N ASP A 27 -4.96 4.55 -5.08
CA ASP A 27 -4.08 5.02 -4.01
C ASP A 27 -3.93 3.98 -2.89
N MET A 28 -5.06 3.42 -2.43
CA MET A 28 -5.06 2.39 -1.39
C MET A 28 -4.32 1.13 -1.85
N GLY A 29 -4.53 0.70 -3.10
CA GLY A 29 -3.84 -0.44 -3.70
C GLY A 29 -2.34 -0.23 -3.81
N MET A 30 -1.89 0.93 -4.32
CA MET A 30 -0.46 1.27 -4.42
C MET A 30 0.21 1.30 -3.04
N ARG A 31 -0.46 1.82 -2.02
CA ARG A 31 0.05 1.85 -0.64
C ARG A 31 0.12 0.45 -0.04
N PHE A 32 -0.89 -0.39 -0.29
CA PHE A 32 -0.89 -1.78 0.13
C PHE A 32 0.25 -2.55 -0.53
N GLU A 33 0.42 -2.42 -1.85
CA GLU A 33 1.46 -3.07 -2.62
C GLU A 33 2.85 -2.72 -2.06
N ARG A 34 3.15 -1.43 -1.85
CA ARG A 34 4.45 -1.00 -1.30
C ARG A 34 4.80 -1.65 0.04
N ARG A 35 3.79 -1.92 0.88
CA ARG A 35 3.99 -2.51 2.22
C ARG A 35 4.07 -4.04 2.19
N ASN A 36 3.42 -4.68 1.23
CA ASN A 36 3.23 -6.13 1.19
C ASN A 36 3.84 -6.78 -0.07
N LYS A 37 4.75 -6.08 -0.77
CA LYS A 37 5.29 -6.49 -2.06
C LYS A 37 5.85 -7.90 -2.06
N GLU A 38 6.61 -8.27 -1.02
CA GLU A 38 7.22 -9.59 -0.93
C GLU A 38 6.20 -10.73 -0.87
N GLU A 39 5.13 -10.56 -0.08
CA GLU A 39 4.06 -11.55 0.02
C GLU A 39 3.29 -11.66 -1.30
N LEU A 40 2.97 -10.53 -1.91
CA LEU A 40 2.29 -10.49 -3.21
C LEU A 40 3.13 -11.18 -4.30
N MET A 41 4.45 -10.96 -4.32
CA MET A 41 5.34 -11.62 -5.27
C MET A 41 5.38 -13.14 -5.06
N LYS A 42 5.40 -13.63 -3.82
CA LYS A 42 5.31 -15.08 -3.53
C LYS A 42 4.02 -15.69 -4.07
N MET A 43 2.90 -14.99 -3.95
CA MET A 43 1.61 -15.43 -4.51
C MET A 43 1.64 -15.44 -6.05
N ILE A 44 2.27 -14.45 -6.68
CA ILE A 44 2.47 -14.40 -8.13
C ILE A 44 3.28 -15.60 -8.59
N ASP A 45 4.41 -15.89 -7.92
CA ASP A 45 5.23 -17.05 -8.25
C ASP A 45 4.43 -18.35 -8.16
N GLN A 46 3.62 -18.52 -7.11
CA GLN A 46 2.72 -19.68 -6.97
C GLN A 46 1.71 -19.82 -8.12
N LEU A 47 1.24 -18.71 -8.72
CA LEU A 47 0.35 -18.74 -9.88
C LEU A 47 1.08 -18.97 -11.20
N LEU A 48 2.36 -18.60 -11.30
CA LEU A 48 3.14 -18.71 -12.53
C LEU A 48 3.94 -20.01 -12.65
N VAL A 49 3.96 -20.88 -11.62
CA VAL A 49 4.66 -22.18 -11.66
C VAL A 49 4.17 -23.10 -12.79
N ASP A 50 2.89 -23.06 -13.17
CA ASP A 50 2.36 -23.89 -14.26
C ASP A 50 2.12 -23.04 -15.49
N LYS A 51 2.22 -23.69 -16.65
CA LYS A 51 2.11 -23.07 -17.98
C LYS A 51 0.80 -22.31 -18.22
N TYR A 52 -0.30 -22.74 -17.61
CA TYR A 52 -1.63 -22.19 -17.87
C TYR A 52 -2.28 -21.63 -16.59
N LEU A 53 -2.83 -20.43 -16.70
CA LEU A 53 -3.58 -19.79 -15.64
C LEU A 53 -5.06 -20.23 -15.70
N THR A 54 -5.53 -20.87 -14.62
CA THR A 54 -6.93 -21.28 -14.50
C THR A 54 -7.62 -20.58 -13.33
N PHE A 55 -8.93 -20.40 -13.43
CA PHE A 55 -9.71 -19.79 -12.35
C PHE A 55 -9.62 -20.57 -11.04
N ASN A 56 -9.63 -21.90 -11.07
CA ASN A 56 -9.51 -22.73 -9.87
C ASN A 56 -8.17 -22.47 -9.15
N ARG A 57 -7.08 -22.39 -9.90
CA ARG A 57 -5.76 -22.10 -9.34
C ARG A 57 -5.69 -20.68 -8.77
N TYR A 58 -6.25 -19.70 -9.47
CA TYR A 58 -6.41 -18.35 -8.96
C TYR A 58 -7.10 -18.38 -7.59
N VAL A 59 -8.26 -19.05 -7.48
CA VAL A 59 -9.01 -19.18 -6.22
C VAL A 59 -8.15 -19.81 -5.13
N LYS A 60 -7.43 -20.91 -5.39
CA LYS A 60 -6.58 -21.58 -4.40
C LYS A 60 -5.54 -20.65 -3.77
N VAL A 61 -4.95 -19.76 -4.56
CA VAL A 61 -3.94 -18.80 -4.07
C VAL A 61 -4.59 -17.68 -3.27
N VAL A 62 -5.73 -17.15 -3.73
CA VAL A 62 -6.31 -15.93 -3.13
C VAL A 62 -7.34 -16.19 -2.03
N GLU A 63 -7.88 -17.41 -1.90
CA GLU A 63 -9.02 -17.71 -1.02
C GLU A 63 -8.74 -17.43 0.46
N ASN A 64 -7.51 -17.63 0.91
CA ASN A 64 -7.12 -17.36 2.30
C ASN A 64 -6.37 -16.03 2.48
N PHE A 65 -6.00 -15.34 1.41
CA PHE A 65 -5.18 -14.13 1.48
C PHE A 65 -5.90 -12.94 2.13
N GLY A 66 -5.45 -12.52 3.30
CA GLY A 66 -6.07 -11.41 4.05
C GLY A 66 -7.44 -11.74 4.64
N ARG A 67 -7.71 -13.02 4.92
CA ARG A 67 -8.86 -13.48 5.73
C ARG A 67 -8.35 -14.13 7.01
N ASN A 68 -8.97 -13.82 8.14
CA ASN A 68 -8.66 -14.44 9.42
C ASN A 68 -9.28 -15.85 9.52
N ALA A 69 -8.72 -16.71 10.37
CA ALA A 69 -9.15 -18.11 10.44
C ALA A 69 -10.61 -18.28 10.91
N ASP A 70 -11.11 -17.36 11.71
CA ASP A 70 -12.46 -17.29 12.28
C ASP A 70 -13.49 -16.65 11.34
N GLU A 71 -13.05 -15.94 10.30
CA GLU A 71 -13.94 -15.30 9.34
C GLU A 71 -14.57 -16.32 8.39
N SER A 72 -15.85 -16.12 8.07
CA SER A 72 -16.57 -16.92 7.06
C SER A 72 -15.77 -17.01 5.75
N PRO A 73 -15.79 -18.16 5.04
CA PRO A 73 -15.14 -18.27 3.72
C PRO A 73 -15.64 -17.22 2.72
N ALA A 74 -16.86 -16.72 2.88
CA ALA A 74 -17.44 -15.67 2.05
C ALA A 74 -16.97 -14.25 2.41
N HIS A 75 -16.34 -14.06 3.56
CA HIS A 75 -16.03 -12.75 4.11
C HIS A 75 -15.14 -11.91 3.18
N MET A 76 -15.57 -10.66 2.94
CA MET A 76 -14.84 -9.68 2.15
C MET A 76 -14.75 -8.33 2.89
N SER A 77 -13.71 -8.17 3.69
CA SER A 77 -13.37 -6.86 4.25
C SER A 77 -12.86 -5.90 3.18
N TYR A 78 -12.90 -4.59 3.47
CA TYR A 78 -12.30 -3.59 2.56
C TYR A 78 -10.80 -3.79 2.39
N GLY A 79 -10.09 -4.17 3.46
CA GLY A 79 -8.66 -4.45 3.40
C GLY A 79 -8.36 -5.61 2.46
N ARG A 80 -9.13 -6.70 2.56
CA ARG A 80 -9.02 -7.86 1.67
C ARG A 80 -9.34 -7.49 0.22
N MET A 81 -10.39 -6.70 -0.01
CA MET A 81 -10.72 -6.21 -1.36
C MET A 81 -9.57 -5.41 -1.98
N VAL A 82 -9.02 -4.43 -1.24
CA VAL A 82 -7.87 -3.63 -1.68
C VAL A 82 -6.66 -4.51 -1.97
N ALA A 83 -6.37 -5.47 -1.08
CA ALA A 83 -5.26 -6.39 -1.23
C ALA A 83 -5.36 -7.24 -2.50
N LEU A 84 -6.55 -7.75 -2.83
CA LEU A 84 -6.80 -8.56 -4.02
C LEU A 84 -6.74 -7.73 -5.31
N ILE A 85 -7.21 -6.48 -5.28
CA ILE A 85 -7.10 -5.57 -6.44
C ILE A 85 -5.62 -5.19 -6.66
N ALA A 86 -4.88 -4.88 -5.60
CA ALA A 86 -3.44 -4.61 -5.67
C ALA A 86 -2.68 -5.82 -6.22
N PHE A 87 -2.98 -7.03 -5.73
CA PHE A 87 -2.44 -8.27 -6.26
C PHE A 87 -2.70 -8.45 -7.75
N GLY A 88 -3.95 -8.26 -8.20
CA GLY A 88 -4.32 -8.35 -9.62
C GLY A 88 -3.57 -7.34 -10.50
N GLY A 89 -3.40 -6.10 -10.00
CA GLY A 89 -2.63 -5.06 -10.68
C GLY A 89 -1.15 -5.41 -10.80
N LEU A 90 -0.51 -5.88 -9.72
CA LEU A 90 0.89 -6.29 -9.74
C LEU A 90 1.11 -7.52 -10.65
N MET A 91 0.20 -8.50 -10.60
CA MET A 91 0.23 -9.65 -11.50
C MET A 91 0.13 -9.22 -12.97
N ALA A 92 -0.74 -8.26 -13.29
CA ALA A 92 -0.85 -7.70 -14.63
C ALA A 92 0.46 -7.01 -15.09
N CYS A 93 1.16 -6.29 -14.20
CA CYS A 93 2.50 -5.76 -14.48
C CYS A 93 3.47 -6.90 -14.83
N CYS A 94 3.57 -7.92 -13.97
CA CYS A 94 4.49 -9.04 -14.16
C CYS A 94 4.21 -9.83 -15.45
N LEU A 95 2.93 -10.01 -15.81
CA LEU A 95 2.54 -10.65 -17.06
C LEU A 95 2.92 -9.79 -18.28
N ALA A 96 2.73 -8.46 -18.20
CA ALA A 96 3.13 -7.54 -19.26
C ALA A 96 4.66 -7.53 -19.46
N GLU A 97 5.43 -7.55 -18.38
CA GLU A 97 6.91 -7.63 -18.41
C GLU A 97 7.42 -8.96 -18.99
N LYS A 98 6.66 -10.05 -18.81
CA LYS A 98 6.97 -11.39 -19.36
C LYS A 98 6.40 -11.61 -20.75
N GLU A 99 5.83 -10.58 -21.38
CA GLU A 99 5.16 -10.63 -22.69
C GLU A 99 3.95 -11.59 -22.75
N LEU A 100 3.39 -11.98 -21.60
CA LEU A 100 2.20 -12.85 -21.47
C LEU A 100 0.90 -12.03 -21.48
N ARG A 101 0.77 -11.14 -22.47
CA ARG A 101 -0.32 -10.14 -22.50
C ARG A 101 -1.72 -10.77 -22.60
N SER A 102 -1.85 -11.91 -23.27
CA SER A 102 -3.11 -12.67 -23.38
C SER A 102 -3.69 -13.08 -22.02
N GLU A 103 -2.83 -13.27 -21.01
CA GLU A 103 -3.24 -13.71 -19.67
C GLU A 103 -3.70 -12.54 -18.78
N ILE A 104 -3.38 -11.29 -19.15
CA ILE A 104 -3.78 -10.09 -18.38
C ILE A 104 -5.32 -10.00 -18.31
N SER A 105 -5.98 -10.25 -19.43
CA SER A 105 -7.44 -10.31 -19.52
C SER A 105 -8.03 -11.39 -18.62
N ALA A 106 -7.38 -12.56 -18.55
CA ALA A 106 -7.81 -13.64 -17.67
C ALA A 106 -7.71 -13.25 -16.19
N ILE A 107 -6.61 -12.61 -15.76
CA ILE A 107 -6.45 -12.09 -14.39
C ILE A 107 -7.54 -11.07 -14.06
N ALA A 108 -7.80 -10.09 -14.93
CA ALA A 108 -8.85 -9.10 -14.71
C ALA A 108 -10.23 -9.76 -14.52
N ILE A 109 -10.56 -10.77 -15.34
CA ILE A 109 -11.80 -11.53 -15.24
C ILE A 109 -11.85 -12.33 -13.94
N TYR A 110 -10.78 -13.03 -13.58
CA TYR A 110 -10.75 -13.88 -12.38
C TYR A 110 -10.85 -13.06 -11.10
N THR A 111 -10.11 -11.96 -11.00
CA THR A 111 -10.21 -11.01 -9.88
C THR A 111 -11.62 -10.44 -9.77
N SER A 112 -12.21 -9.98 -10.88
CA SER A 112 -13.57 -9.43 -10.88
C SER A 112 -14.61 -10.46 -10.43
N LYS A 113 -14.59 -11.67 -11.00
CA LYS A 113 -15.53 -12.76 -10.63
C LYS A 113 -15.42 -13.16 -9.18
N PHE A 114 -14.19 -13.25 -8.66
CA PHE A 114 -13.97 -13.61 -7.26
C PHE A 114 -14.50 -12.54 -6.31
N LEU A 115 -14.17 -11.27 -6.57
CA LEU A 115 -14.63 -10.14 -5.77
C LEU A 115 -16.14 -10.01 -5.80
N GLU A 116 -16.76 -10.03 -6.98
CA GLU A 116 -18.20 -9.91 -7.15
C GLU A 116 -18.97 -10.95 -6.32
N LYS A 117 -18.53 -12.22 -6.40
CA LYS A 117 -19.16 -13.31 -5.63
C LYS A 117 -19.07 -13.06 -4.12
N ARG A 118 -17.90 -12.69 -3.60
CA ARG A 118 -17.69 -12.50 -2.16
C ARG A 118 -18.39 -11.26 -1.62
N ILE A 119 -18.35 -10.14 -2.37
CA ILE A 119 -19.07 -8.91 -2.05
C ILE A 119 -20.58 -9.18 -1.94
N LYS A 120 -21.17 -9.84 -2.95
CA LYS A 120 -22.60 -10.19 -2.94
C LYS A 120 -23.00 -11.07 -1.75
N MET A 121 -22.08 -11.92 -1.28
CA MET A 121 -22.34 -12.85 -0.19
C MET A 121 -22.12 -12.25 1.20
N SER A 122 -21.25 -11.25 1.39
CA SER A 122 -20.88 -10.78 2.73
C SER A 122 -21.19 -9.32 3.03
N TRP A 123 -21.22 -8.43 2.04
CA TRP A 123 -21.29 -6.99 2.33
C TRP A 123 -22.63 -6.57 2.93
N ALA A 124 -23.73 -7.16 2.48
CA ALA A 124 -25.04 -6.84 3.03
C ALA A 124 -25.15 -7.23 4.51
N GLU A 125 -24.64 -8.41 4.87
CA GLU A 125 -24.64 -8.91 6.25
C GLU A 125 -23.70 -8.10 7.16
N ASP A 126 -22.56 -7.66 6.62
CA ASP A 126 -21.55 -6.87 7.32
C ASP A 126 -21.85 -5.35 7.32
N ASN A 127 -22.98 -4.91 6.75
CA ASN A 127 -23.36 -3.51 6.56
C ASN A 127 -22.26 -2.67 5.84
N ARG A 128 -21.66 -3.24 4.79
CA ARG A 128 -20.60 -2.63 3.96
C ARG A 128 -21.16 -2.07 2.66
N SER A 129 -20.54 -1.02 2.16
CA SER A 129 -20.90 -0.36 0.90
C SER A 129 -19.71 0.38 0.31
N TRP A 130 -19.81 0.76 -0.97
CA TRP A 130 -18.80 1.62 -1.60
C TRP A 130 -18.73 3.00 -0.96
N SER A 131 -19.87 3.58 -0.54
CA SER A 131 -19.89 4.85 0.20
C SER A 131 -19.13 4.76 1.53
N ASP A 132 -19.35 3.71 2.33
CA ASP A 132 -18.62 3.51 3.59
C ASP A 132 -17.13 3.23 3.35
N PHE A 133 -16.76 2.52 2.27
CA PHE A 133 -15.36 2.39 1.85
C PHE A 133 -14.72 3.75 1.57
N MET A 134 -15.41 4.61 0.82
CA MET A 134 -14.89 5.92 0.43
C MET A 134 -14.66 6.83 1.64
N GLU A 135 -15.61 6.89 2.57
CA GLU A 135 -15.46 7.64 3.81
C GLU A 135 -14.25 7.16 4.62
N ARG A 136 -14.07 5.83 4.75
CA ARG A 136 -12.94 5.26 5.47
C ARG A 136 -11.61 5.51 4.78
N ALA A 137 -11.58 5.44 3.44
CA ALA A 137 -10.38 5.70 2.67
C ALA A 137 -9.94 7.17 2.82
N GLU A 138 -10.88 8.11 2.75
CA GLU A 138 -10.61 9.54 2.97
C GLU A 138 -10.11 9.81 4.39
N LYS A 139 -10.79 9.26 5.40
CA LYS A 139 -10.36 9.37 6.80
C LYS A 139 -8.95 8.80 7.01
N TRP A 140 -8.64 7.67 6.36
CA TRP A 140 -7.31 7.08 6.43
C TRP A 140 -6.25 7.98 5.79
N LYS A 141 -6.53 8.54 4.60
CA LYS A 141 -5.64 9.50 3.93
C LYS A 141 -5.36 10.70 4.82
N LEU A 142 -6.39 11.29 5.41
CA LEU A 142 -6.25 12.41 6.34
C LEU A 142 -5.36 12.06 7.54
N ASN A 143 -5.61 10.90 8.17
CA ASN A 143 -4.81 10.43 9.31
C ASN A 143 -3.34 10.16 8.92
N ASP A 144 -3.08 9.67 7.72
CA ASP A 144 -1.72 9.45 7.21
C ASP A 144 -0.98 10.78 7.02
N LEU A 145 -1.65 11.80 6.48
CA LEU A 145 -1.10 13.15 6.33
C LEU A 145 -0.76 13.78 7.69
N LEU A 146 -1.68 13.69 8.67
CA LEU A 146 -1.45 14.19 10.02
C LEU A 146 -0.25 13.52 10.68
N ARG A 147 -0.14 12.19 10.57
CA ARG A 147 1.02 11.44 11.09
C ARG A 147 2.34 11.87 10.45
N GLN A 148 2.35 12.11 9.14
CA GLN A 148 3.55 12.59 8.45
C GLN A 148 3.94 13.99 8.92
N GLN A 149 2.96 14.87 9.15
CA GLN A 149 3.20 16.20 9.69
C GLN A 149 3.78 16.13 11.11
N GLU A 150 3.18 15.33 12.00
CA GLU A 150 3.69 15.13 13.37
C GLU A 150 5.14 14.62 13.39
N VAL A 151 5.46 13.64 12.54
CA VAL A 151 6.84 13.13 12.41
C VAL A 151 7.79 14.22 11.92
N SER A 152 7.36 15.05 10.95
CA SER A 152 8.17 16.16 10.44
C SER A 152 8.42 17.25 11.50
N GLU A 153 7.40 17.57 12.29
CA GLU A 153 7.49 18.54 13.39
C GLU A 153 8.30 18.01 14.58
N GLY A 154 8.18 16.72 14.88
CA GLY A 154 9.02 16.05 15.85
C GLY A 154 10.49 16.10 15.45
N ARG A 155 10.79 15.77 14.18
CA ARG A 155 12.15 15.86 13.62
C ARG A 155 12.71 17.28 13.63
N SER A 156 11.90 18.29 13.30
CA SER A 156 12.34 19.69 13.35
C SER A 156 12.58 20.18 14.78
N ARG A 157 11.74 19.77 15.74
CA ARG A 157 11.97 20.02 17.18
C ARG A 157 13.27 19.37 17.66
N LEU A 158 13.49 18.09 17.36
CA LEU A 158 14.74 17.39 17.69
C LEU A 158 15.97 18.11 17.10
N TYR A 159 15.89 18.56 15.85
CA TYR A 159 16.97 19.33 15.22
C TYR A 159 17.21 20.67 15.95
N ARG A 160 16.16 21.41 16.31
CA ARG A 160 16.28 22.65 17.09
C ARG A 160 16.97 22.43 18.46
N TRP A 161 16.61 21.37 19.18
CA TRP A 161 17.27 21.04 20.46
C TRP A 161 18.73 20.62 20.29
N SER A 162 19.08 19.89 19.22
CA SER A 162 20.47 19.55 18.93
C SER A 162 21.36 20.79 18.67
N LEU A 163 20.84 21.81 17.97
CA LEU A 163 21.54 23.07 17.73
C LEU A 163 21.79 23.86 19.02
N ILE A 164 20.80 23.89 19.92
CA ILE A 164 20.93 24.57 21.22
C ILE A 164 21.97 23.85 22.10
N GLY A 165 21.99 22.51 22.11
CA GLY A 165 22.99 21.73 22.87
C GLY A 165 24.43 21.90 22.38
N LEU A 166 24.61 22.12 21.07
CA LEU A 166 25.93 22.37 20.47
C LEU A 166 26.43 23.80 20.78
N ALA A 167 25.51 24.78 20.81
CA ALA A 167 25.81 26.16 21.16
C ALA A 167 26.20 26.33 22.65
N THR A 168 25.54 25.61 23.58
CA THR A 168 25.88 25.69 25.01
C THR A 168 27.21 25.01 25.35
N ALA A 169 27.56 23.90 24.70
CA ALA A 169 28.87 23.26 24.87
C ALA A 169 30.04 24.13 24.35
N GLY A 170 29.83 24.91 23.28
CA GLY A 170 30.84 25.81 22.72
C GLY A 170 31.20 26.99 23.63
N VAL A 171 30.27 27.49 24.44
CA VAL A 171 30.51 28.64 25.33
C VAL A 171 31.25 28.23 26.62
N VAL A 172 31.06 27.01 27.12
CA VAL A 172 31.74 26.54 28.34
C VAL A 172 33.22 26.20 28.07
N GLY A 173 33.57 25.77 26.86
CA GLY A 173 34.94 25.39 26.49
C GLY A 173 35.94 26.55 26.44
N ILE A 174 35.49 27.78 26.19
CA ILE A 174 36.39 28.95 26.04
C ILE A 174 36.66 29.62 27.40
N GLY A 175 35.73 29.55 28.36
CA GLY A 175 35.91 30.13 29.70
C GLY A 175 36.94 29.38 30.57
N ALA A 176 37.01 28.06 30.45
CA ALA A 176 37.91 27.25 31.27
C ALA A 176 39.39 27.41 30.86
N PHE A 177 39.69 27.59 29.58
CA PHE A 177 41.08 27.66 29.08
C PHE A 177 41.76 29.01 29.36
N ALA A 178 40.98 30.10 29.48
CA ALA A 178 41.53 31.42 29.81
C ALA A 178 41.90 31.54 31.29
N ILE A 179 41.19 30.85 32.19
CA ILE A 179 41.45 30.92 33.64
C ILE A 179 42.68 30.10 34.02
N THR A 180 42.92 28.94 33.39
CA THR A 180 44.10 28.11 33.72
C THR A 180 45.41 28.81 33.35
N ARG A 181 45.43 29.63 32.28
CA ARG A 181 46.65 30.33 31.86
C ARG A 181 46.99 31.55 32.73
N ALA A 182 46.01 32.12 33.45
CA ALA A 182 46.23 33.26 34.34
C ALA A 182 46.74 32.86 35.75
N VAL A 183 46.47 31.64 36.20
CA VAL A 183 46.91 31.14 37.52
C VAL A 183 48.35 30.59 37.50
N LEU A 184 48.88 30.24 36.32
CA LEU A 184 50.25 29.71 36.14
C LEU A 184 51.33 30.78 35.87
N SER A 185 50.99 32.09 35.89
CA SER A 185 51.97 33.17 35.69
C SER A 185 52.15 34.10 36.91
N ARG A 186 51.94 33.60 38.13
CA ARG A 186 52.31 34.29 39.37
C ARG A 186 53.38 33.55 40.13
#